data_AF-A0A5D0PHW6-F1
#
_entry.id   AF-A0A5D0PHW6-F1
#
_cell.length_a   1.000
_cell.length_b   1.000
_cell.length_c   1.000
_cell.angle_alpha   90.00
_cell.angle_beta   90.00
_cell.angle_gamma   90.00
#
_symmetry.space_group_name_H-M   'P 1'
#
loop_
_entity.id
_entity.type
_entity.pdbx_description
1 polymer ?
#
loop_
_entity_poly.entity_id
_entity_poly.type
_entity_poly.pdbx_seq_one_letter_code
_entity_poly.pdbx_strand_id
1 'polypeptide(L)'
;MAGPARGAARVPGQGLTVERLVRQAGYGGDEPLVVGLQHDREPPIFHAQGLTPATPVYAASLSKQMTAALIALLARDGVLDVDGPLREHLPEFPAWAGGVSLRHLLHHLAALPADSLVDAALTGDRTSRGVLRSLAGFAALPGVPGTAYAYSNAGYVCLAAAAERAAGRPLPELAQDRLFTPLSMPGTRFWPGPAATPPGATPLSPRHPAPLSLGDGGVWSTAADLLRWGQALNADELGVSELLHTPGRLADGTRTDYAWGVGLRSHAGHRVHRHGGGWPGLRALHARLPDSGWSIVLLATADDTERRVELIRLLLDELLLDEGAAAAAGTCP
;
A
#
# COMPACT_ATOMS: atom_id res chain seq x y z
N MET A 1 12.06 -13.80 36.79
CA MET A 1 10.93 -13.11 36.14
C MET A 1 10.47 -13.98 34.97
N ALA A 2 9.24 -14.47 35.03
CA ALA A 2 8.69 -15.41 34.06
C ALA A 2 8.48 -14.71 32.71
N GLY A 3 8.95 -15.32 31.62
CA GLY A 3 8.76 -14.83 30.25
C GLY A 3 7.31 -14.91 29.79
N PRO A 4 6.90 -14.13 28.77
CA PRO A 4 5.53 -14.16 28.28
C PRO A 4 5.24 -15.53 27.65
N ALA A 5 4.12 -16.12 28.05
CA ALA A 5 3.64 -17.38 27.50
C ALA A 5 3.33 -17.22 26.00
N ARG A 6 3.87 -18.13 25.20
CA ARG A 6 3.56 -18.28 23.76
C ARG A 6 2.14 -18.83 23.60
N GLY A 7 1.13 -17.99 23.78
CA GLY A 7 -0.23 -18.32 23.38
C GLY A 7 -0.36 -18.16 21.86
N ALA A 8 -0.72 -19.22 21.14
CA ALA A 8 -1.00 -19.12 19.72
C ALA A 8 -2.19 -18.19 19.48
N ALA A 9 -1.99 -17.16 18.66
CA ALA A 9 -3.05 -16.30 18.15
C ALA A 9 -4.12 -17.15 17.45
N ARG A 10 -5.30 -17.27 18.07
CA ARG A 10 -6.45 -17.95 17.48
C ARG A 10 -7.21 -16.98 16.59
N VAL A 11 -7.51 -17.38 15.38
CA VAL A 11 -8.58 -16.75 14.59
C VAL A 11 -9.90 -17.13 15.28
N PRO A 12 -10.81 -16.19 15.58
CA PRO A 12 -12.16 -16.55 16.01
C PRO A 12 -12.78 -17.43 14.92
N GLY A 13 -13.39 -18.57 15.27
CA GLY A 13 -14.06 -19.39 14.25
C GLY A 13 -14.04 -20.89 14.41
N GLN A 14 -12.96 -21.56 13.98
CA GLN A 14 -12.97 -23.02 13.84
C GLN A 14 -11.78 -23.72 14.51
N GLY A 15 -10.96 -23.01 15.29
CA GLY A 15 -9.82 -23.61 15.98
C GLY A 15 -8.58 -23.87 15.11
N LEU A 16 -8.54 -23.33 13.88
CA LEU A 16 -7.29 -23.19 13.12
C LEU A 16 -6.55 -21.94 13.59
N THR A 17 -5.32 -22.12 14.06
CA THR A 17 -4.46 -21.00 14.44
C THR A 17 -3.93 -20.31 13.18
N VAL A 18 -3.66 -19.01 13.26
CA VAL A 18 -2.96 -18.28 12.18
C VAL A 18 -1.67 -19.01 11.78
N GLU A 19 -0.97 -19.59 12.76
CA GLU A 19 0.21 -20.44 12.57
C GLU A 19 -0.03 -21.60 11.58
N ARG A 20 -1.17 -22.29 11.66
CA ARG A 20 -1.46 -23.43 10.78
C ARG A 20 -1.69 -22.96 9.34
N LEU A 21 -2.42 -21.86 9.14
CA LEU A 21 -2.63 -21.27 7.82
C LEU A 21 -1.32 -20.77 7.21
N VAL A 22 -0.46 -20.16 8.03
CA VAL A 22 0.89 -19.72 7.65
C VAL A 22 1.74 -20.91 7.15
N ARG A 23 1.76 -22.02 7.90
CA ARG A 23 2.46 -23.24 7.47
C ARG A 23 1.87 -23.85 6.21
N GLN A 24 0.55 -23.86 6.09
CA GLN A 24 -0.15 -24.37 4.91
C GLN A 24 0.16 -23.55 3.65
N ALA A 25 0.30 -22.23 3.79
CA ALA A 25 0.78 -21.35 2.72
C ALA A 25 2.28 -21.52 2.40
N GLY A 26 2.98 -22.38 3.13
CA GLY A 26 4.36 -22.77 2.86
C GLY A 26 5.41 -21.93 3.58
N TYR A 27 5.04 -21.11 4.57
CA TYR A 27 6.00 -20.38 5.40
C TYR A 27 6.57 -21.30 6.51
N GLY A 28 7.88 -21.43 6.54
CA GLY A 28 8.66 -22.15 7.56
C GLY A 28 8.65 -21.44 8.92
N GLY A 29 9.04 -22.19 9.96
CA GLY A 29 9.06 -21.71 11.34
C GLY A 29 10.17 -20.69 11.65
N ASP A 30 11.19 -20.66 10.80
CA ASP A 30 12.40 -19.85 10.89
C ASP A 30 12.38 -18.64 9.95
N GLU A 31 11.41 -18.55 9.04
CA GLU A 31 11.26 -17.43 8.12
C GLU A 31 10.68 -16.19 8.84
N PRO A 32 11.36 -15.03 8.79
CA PRO A 32 10.86 -13.79 9.39
C PRO A 32 9.53 -13.33 8.77
N LEU A 33 8.45 -13.36 9.56
CA LEU A 33 7.08 -13.07 9.17
C LEU A 33 6.30 -12.44 10.33
N VAL A 34 5.45 -11.46 10.02
CA VAL A 34 4.32 -11.06 10.88
C VAL A 34 3.03 -11.11 10.06
N VAL A 35 2.02 -11.78 10.60
CA VAL A 35 0.63 -11.70 10.13
C VAL A 35 -0.19 -11.03 11.21
N GLY A 36 -0.89 -9.96 10.85
CA GLY A 36 -1.80 -9.23 11.71
C GLY A 36 -3.22 -9.33 11.19
N LEU A 37 -4.18 -9.52 12.09
CA LEU A 37 -5.61 -9.53 11.81
C LEU A 37 -6.30 -8.63 12.81
N GLN A 38 -7.24 -7.81 12.36
CA GLN A 38 -8.08 -7.04 13.25
C GLN A 38 -9.47 -6.90 12.65
N HIS A 39 -10.47 -7.19 13.46
CA HIS A 39 -11.86 -6.82 13.20
C HIS A 39 -12.18 -5.54 14.00
N ASP A 40 -13.03 -4.68 13.48
CA ASP A 40 -13.33 -3.35 14.04
C ASP A 40 -13.79 -3.36 15.51
N ARG A 41 -14.48 -4.42 15.92
CA ARG A 41 -15.01 -4.63 17.28
C ARG A 41 -14.05 -5.34 18.25
N GLU A 42 -12.87 -5.75 17.81
CA GLU A 42 -11.96 -6.60 18.58
C GLU A 42 -10.50 -6.08 18.57
N PRO A 43 -9.68 -6.40 19.59
CA PRO A 43 -8.26 -6.06 19.57
C PRO A 43 -7.51 -6.82 18.46
N PRO A 44 -6.38 -6.28 17.97
CA PRO A 44 -5.60 -6.93 16.92
C PRO A 44 -4.94 -8.22 17.43
N ILE A 45 -4.89 -9.21 16.55
CA ILE A 45 -4.27 -10.51 16.76
C ILE A 45 -3.05 -10.61 15.85
N PHE A 46 -1.92 -11.08 16.39
CA PHE A 46 -0.68 -11.24 15.63
C PHE A 46 -0.10 -12.65 15.74
N HIS A 47 0.32 -13.19 14.60
CA HIS A 47 1.26 -14.30 14.52
C HIS A 47 2.61 -13.77 14.04
N ALA A 48 3.67 -14.02 14.80
CA ALA A 48 4.99 -13.45 14.52
C ALA A 48 6.10 -14.50 14.66
N GLN A 49 7.02 -14.52 13.68
CA GLN A 49 8.17 -15.41 13.58
C GLN A 49 9.35 -14.56 13.15
N GLY A 50 10.47 -14.52 13.89
CA GLY A 50 11.66 -13.73 13.52
C GLY A 50 11.49 -12.19 13.46
N LEU A 51 10.26 -11.69 13.54
CA LEU A 51 9.87 -10.27 13.57
C LEU A 51 8.89 -10.06 14.73
N THR A 52 8.64 -8.81 15.08
CA THR A 52 7.57 -8.42 16.02
C THR A 52 6.57 -7.51 15.32
N PRO A 53 5.33 -7.37 15.81
CA PRO A 53 4.36 -6.42 15.26
C PRO A 53 4.84 -4.97 15.21
N ALA A 54 5.84 -4.61 16.03
CA ALA A 54 6.45 -3.28 16.10
C ALA A 54 7.77 -3.16 15.32
N THR A 55 8.25 -4.23 14.67
CA THR A 55 9.49 -4.20 13.88
C THR A 55 9.27 -3.38 12.61
N PRO A 56 9.99 -2.26 12.40
CA PRO A 56 9.85 -1.47 11.18
C PRO A 56 10.50 -2.17 10.00
N VAL A 57 9.75 -2.32 8.90
CA VAL A 57 10.21 -2.94 7.65
C VAL A 57 9.81 -2.07 6.46
N TYR A 58 10.47 -2.29 5.33
CA TYR A 58 10.14 -1.61 4.09
C TYR A 58 8.77 -2.05 3.58
N ALA A 59 7.85 -1.12 3.36
CA ALA A 59 6.47 -1.42 2.97
C ALA A 59 6.28 -1.54 1.44
N ALA A 60 7.32 -1.21 0.67
CA ALA A 60 7.31 -1.24 -0.80
C ALA A 60 6.04 -0.56 -1.36
N SER A 61 5.39 -1.18 -2.34
CA SER A 61 4.21 -0.60 -3.01
C SER A 61 2.97 -0.40 -2.13
N LEU A 62 2.96 -0.84 -0.87
CA LEU A 62 1.91 -0.41 0.07
C LEU A 62 1.92 1.12 0.27
N SER A 63 3.08 1.77 0.08
CA SER A 63 3.27 3.22 0.10
C SER A 63 2.27 4.00 -0.75
N LYS A 64 1.83 3.40 -1.86
CA LYS A 64 0.88 4.01 -2.80
C LYS A 64 -0.45 4.36 -2.14
N GLN A 65 -0.90 3.57 -1.17
CA GLN A 65 -2.12 3.87 -0.42
C GLN A 65 -1.99 5.18 0.36
N MET A 66 -0.87 5.40 1.02
CA MET A 66 -0.62 6.61 1.80
C MET A 66 -0.44 7.84 0.89
N THR A 67 0.27 7.68 -0.24
CA THR A 67 0.40 8.74 -1.25
C THR A 67 -0.97 9.12 -1.82
N ALA A 68 -1.79 8.13 -2.19
CA ALA A 68 -3.16 8.33 -2.65
C ALA A 68 -4.03 9.06 -1.61
N ALA A 69 -3.90 8.72 -0.33
CA ALA A 69 -4.63 9.40 0.74
C ALA A 69 -4.22 10.86 0.92
N LEU A 70 -2.93 11.19 0.78
CA LEU A 70 -2.50 12.59 0.75
C LEU A 70 -3.11 13.35 -0.43
N ILE A 71 -3.15 12.74 -1.61
CA ILE A 71 -3.79 13.35 -2.78
C ILE A 71 -5.29 13.54 -2.54
N ALA A 72 -5.98 12.56 -1.97
CA ALA A 72 -7.41 12.65 -1.66
C ALA A 72 -7.71 13.75 -0.62
N LEU A 73 -6.89 13.85 0.43
CA LEU A 73 -7.01 14.89 1.44
C LEU A 73 -6.80 16.29 0.84
N LEU A 74 -5.74 16.48 0.04
CA LEU A 74 -5.47 17.76 -0.61
C LEU A 74 -6.54 18.11 -1.65
N ALA A 75 -7.10 17.13 -2.36
CA ALA A 75 -8.19 17.35 -3.31
C ALA A 75 -9.47 17.79 -2.58
N ARG A 76 -9.82 17.09 -1.50
CA ARG A 76 -10.97 17.45 -0.66
C ARG A 76 -10.83 18.86 -0.05
N ASP A 77 -9.61 19.22 0.35
CA ASP A 77 -9.31 20.54 0.90
C ASP A 77 -9.26 21.65 -0.18
N GLY A 78 -9.43 21.31 -1.47
CA GLY A 78 -9.39 22.24 -2.60
C GLY A 78 -7.99 22.73 -2.96
N VAL A 79 -6.94 22.07 -2.45
CA VAL A 79 -5.53 22.42 -2.67
C VAL A 79 -5.00 21.89 -3.99
N LEU A 80 -5.57 20.80 -4.51
CA LEU A 80 -5.25 20.26 -5.83
C LEU A 80 -6.51 19.84 -6.58
N ASP A 81 -6.46 19.93 -7.91
CA ASP A 81 -7.46 19.36 -8.80
C ASP A 81 -6.89 18.06 -9.39
N VAL A 82 -7.55 16.92 -9.14
CA VAL A 82 -7.10 15.63 -9.67
C VAL A 82 -7.36 15.48 -11.17
N ASP A 83 -8.29 16.25 -11.72
CA ASP A 83 -8.58 16.29 -13.15
C ASP A 83 -7.69 17.30 -13.89
N GLY A 84 -7.02 18.19 -13.15
CA GLY A 84 -6.04 19.14 -13.65
C GLY A 84 -4.79 18.46 -14.24
N PRO A 85 -4.10 19.13 -15.17
CA PRO A 85 -2.95 18.58 -15.87
C PRO A 85 -1.69 18.57 -15.00
N LEU A 86 -0.89 17.52 -15.12
CA LEU A 86 0.33 17.28 -14.35
C LEU A 86 1.32 18.45 -14.46
N ARG A 87 1.38 19.12 -15.62
CA ARG A 87 2.24 20.29 -15.87
C ARG A 87 2.02 21.46 -14.90
N GLU A 88 0.86 21.56 -14.26
CA GLU A 88 0.61 22.60 -13.25
C GLU A 88 1.47 22.40 -12.00
N HIS A 89 1.73 21.14 -11.67
CA HIS A 89 2.59 20.76 -10.57
C HIS A 89 4.02 20.51 -11.02
N LEU A 90 4.25 19.97 -12.22
CA LEU A 90 5.56 19.63 -12.78
C LEU A 90 5.83 20.38 -14.10
N PRO A 91 6.00 21.72 -14.07
CA PRO A 91 6.16 22.53 -15.29
C PRO A 91 7.46 22.25 -16.05
N GLU A 92 8.44 21.60 -15.42
CA GLU A 92 9.68 21.18 -16.06
C GLU A 92 9.52 19.93 -16.93
N PHE A 93 8.37 19.25 -16.89
CA PHE A 93 8.13 18.09 -17.74
C PHE A 93 7.86 18.49 -19.20
N PRO A 94 8.13 17.59 -20.17
CA PRO A 94 7.83 17.86 -21.58
C PRO A 94 6.32 18.06 -21.84
N ALA A 95 5.99 18.52 -23.05
CA ALA A 95 4.63 18.92 -23.43
C ALA A 95 3.55 17.85 -23.16
N TRP A 96 3.91 16.56 -23.16
CA TRP A 96 2.97 15.47 -22.85
C TRP A 96 2.37 15.57 -21.44
N ALA A 97 3.03 16.23 -20.48
CA ALA A 97 2.49 16.44 -19.14
C ALA A 97 1.25 17.34 -19.12
N GLY A 98 0.96 18.06 -20.22
CA GLY A 98 -0.31 18.77 -20.41
C GLY A 98 -1.50 17.85 -20.70
N GLY A 99 -1.28 16.61 -21.16
CA GLY A 99 -2.33 15.62 -21.45
C GLY A 99 -2.51 14.56 -20.36
N VAL A 100 -1.68 14.58 -19.31
CA VAL A 100 -1.73 13.65 -18.18
C VAL A 100 -2.34 14.38 -16.99
N SER A 101 -3.42 13.87 -16.39
CA SER A 101 -3.95 14.39 -15.12
C SER A 101 -3.43 13.60 -13.92
N LEU A 102 -3.60 14.13 -12.71
CA LEU A 102 -3.27 13.37 -11.49
C LEU A 102 -4.17 12.13 -11.36
N ARG A 103 -5.42 12.19 -11.82
CA ARG A 103 -6.34 11.05 -11.91
C ARG A 103 -5.79 9.95 -12.81
N HIS A 104 -5.17 10.30 -13.95
CA HIS A 104 -4.49 9.31 -14.79
C HIS A 104 -3.36 8.61 -14.01
N LEU A 105 -2.59 9.33 -13.19
CA LEU A 105 -1.53 8.73 -12.38
C LEU A 105 -2.07 7.82 -11.27
N LEU A 106 -3.09 8.27 -10.54
CA LEU A 106 -3.73 7.50 -9.45
C LEU A 106 -4.19 6.12 -9.92
N HIS A 107 -4.75 6.05 -11.13
CA HIS A 107 -5.33 4.84 -11.71
C HIS A 107 -4.39 4.08 -12.66
N HIS A 108 -3.12 4.48 -12.78
CA HIS A 108 -2.16 3.86 -13.72
C HIS A 108 -2.60 3.92 -15.19
N LEU A 109 -3.22 5.03 -15.59
CA LEU A 109 -3.74 5.28 -16.94
C LEU A 109 -2.95 6.36 -17.68
N ALA A 110 -1.82 6.82 -17.14
CA ALA A 110 -1.07 7.95 -17.69
C ALA A 110 -0.25 7.60 -18.96
N ALA A 111 -0.22 6.33 -19.37
CA ALA A 111 0.60 5.83 -20.47
C ALA A 111 2.08 6.24 -20.35
N LEU A 112 2.64 6.26 -19.13
CA LEU A 112 4.06 6.58 -18.89
C LEU A 112 4.97 5.47 -19.47
N PRO A 113 6.24 5.79 -19.79
CA PRO A 113 7.25 4.78 -20.10
C PRO A 113 7.30 3.70 -19.00
N ALA A 114 7.57 2.45 -19.41
CA ALA A 114 7.69 1.34 -18.48
C ALA A 114 8.76 1.63 -17.41
N ASP A 115 8.52 1.19 -16.17
CA ASP A 115 9.44 1.43 -15.05
C ASP A 115 10.88 0.95 -15.36
N SER A 116 11.05 -0.14 -16.13
CA SER A 116 12.36 -0.63 -16.56
C SER A 116 13.12 0.35 -17.46
N LEU A 117 12.41 1.12 -18.29
CA LEU A 117 13.02 2.17 -19.12
C LEU A 117 13.38 3.40 -18.28
N VAL A 118 12.50 3.79 -17.35
CA VAL A 118 12.77 4.90 -16.42
C VAL A 118 13.98 4.55 -15.53
N ASP A 119 14.05 3.32 -15.02
CA ASP A 119 15.16 2.84 -14.19
C ASP A 119 16.48 2.77 -14.99
N ALA A 120 16.43 2.30 -16.24
CA ALA A 120 17.61 2.25 -17.11
C ALA A 120 18.16 3.64 -17.45
N ALA A 121 17.32 4.67 -17.44
CA ALA A 121 17.71 6.06 -17.68
C ALA A 121 18.17 6.81 -16.42
N LEU A 122 18.16 6.19 -15.23
CA LEU A 122 18.66 6.80 -14.00
C LEU A 122 20.18 7.02 -14.04
N THR A 123 20.62 8.23 -13.67
CA THR A 123 22.05 8.59 -13.57
C THR A 123 22.57 8.39 -12.14
N GLY A 124 22.34 7.21 -11.55
CA GLY A 124 22.78 6.85 -10.19
C GLY A 124 22.01 7.50 -9.02
N ASP A 125 21.29 8.60 -9.25
CA ASP A 125 20.38 9.20 -8.27
C ASP A 125 19.06 8.41 -8.21
N ARG A 126 18.86 7.64 -7.13
CA ARG A 126 17.65 6.82 -6.90
C ARG A 126 16.61 7.49 -6.00
N THR A 127 16.73 8.80 -5.77
CA THR A 127 15.72 9.60 -5.04
C THR A 127 14.55 9.95 -5.97
N SER A 128 13.46 10.51 -5.41
CA SER A 128 12.36 11.06 -6.22
C SER A 128 12.86 12.01 -7.30
N ARG A 129 13.85 12.86 -6.98
CA ARG A 129 14.42 13.83 -7.93
C ARG A 129 15.09 13.12 -9.10
N GLY A 130 15.75 11.98 -8.87
CA GLY A 130 16.39 11.19 -9.91
C GLY A 130 15.37 10.55 -10.86
N VAL A 131 14.32 9.95 -10.29
CA VAL A 131 13.22 9.34 -11.05
C VAL A 131 12.49 10.38 -11.90
N LEU A 132 12.16 11.55 -11.34
CA LEU A 132 11.49 12.63 -12.08
C LEU A 132 12.36 13.16 -13.22
N ARG A 133 13.69 13.31 -13.01
CA ARG A 133 14.61 13.72 -14.09
C ARG A 133 14.70 12.68 -15.20
N SER A 134 14.75 11.39 -14.83
CA SER A 134 14.76 10.29 -15.81
C SER A 134 13.47 10.32 -16.64
N LEU A 135 12.31 10.41 -15.99
CA LEU A 135 11.01 10.47 -16.66
C LEU A 135 10.86 11.70 -17.57
N ALA A 136 11.36 12.87 -17.13
CA ALA A 136 11.33 14.10 -17.92
C ALA A 136 12.22 14.03 -19.19
N GLY A 137 13.15 13.08 -19.26
CA GLY A 137 14.00 12.84 -20.44
C GLY A 137 13.27 12.22 -21.63
N PHE A 138 12.07 11.67 -21.43
CA PHE A 138 11.29 11.06 -22.50
C PHE A 138 10.49 12.12 -23.27
N ALA A 139 10.79 12.28 -24.56
CA ALA A 139 10.19 13.31 -25.42
C ALA A 139 8.68 13.11 -25.65
N ALA A 140 8.19 11.88 -25.58
CA ALA A 140 6.79 11.52 -25.81
C ALA A 140 6.37 10.31 -24.96
N LEU A 141 5.06 10.17 -24.77
CA LEU A 141 4.45 8.98 -24.16
C LEU A 141 4.35 7.84 -25.18
N PRO A 142 4.52 6.57 -24.75
CA PRO A 142 4.30 5.40 -25.61
C PRO A 142 2.83 5.19 -26.02
N GLY A 143 1.89 5.92 -25.43
CA GLY A 143 0.47 5.80 -25.71
C GLY A 143 -0.32 7.04 -25.30
N VAL A 144 -1.64 6.94 -25.38
CA VAL A 144 -2.56 8.03 -25.04
C VAL A 144 -3.02 7.86 -23.59
N PRO A 145 -2.92 8.89 -22.73
CA PRO A 145 -3.48 8.81 -21.39
C PRO A 145 -4.97 8.46 -21.39
N GLY A 146 -5.39 7.63 -20.43
CA GLY A 146 -6.77 7.17 -20.28
C GLY A 146 -7.14 5.95 -21.12
N THR A 147 -6.34 5.51 -22.10
CA THR A 147 -6.77 4.43 -23.02
C THR A 147 -6.35 3.03 -22.59
N ALA A 148 -5.38 2.89 -21.69
CA ALA A 148 -4.90 1.58 -21.23
C ALA A 148 -4.39 1.65 -19.78
N TYR A 149 -4.57 0.55 -19.06
CA TYR A 149 -3.95 0.34 -17.75
C TYR A 149 -2.51 -0.14 -17.90
N ALA A 150 -1.57 0.60 -17.31
CA ALA A 150 -0.16 0.25 -17.22
C ALA A 150 0.40 0.74 -15.88
N TYR A 151 0.60 -0.19 -14.95
CA TYR A 151 1.14 0.12 -13.62
C TYR A 151 2.47 0.86 -13.72
N SER A 152 2.60 1.99 -13.01
CA SER A 152 3.80 2.82 -13.02
C SER A 152 4.17 3.30 -11.62
N ASN A 153 5.41 3.01 -11.22
CA ASN A 153 6.01 3.60 -10.03
C ASN A 153 6.30 5.08 -10.25
N ALA A 154 6.83 5.44 -11.43
CA ALA A 154 7.13 6.83 -11.79
C ALA A 154 5.88 7.73 -11.70
N GLY A 155 4.70 7.21 -12.00
CA GLY A 155 3.43 7.93 -11.82
C GLY A 155 3.13 8.28 -10.36
N TYR A 156 3.40 7.37 -9.42
CA TYR A 156 3.24 7.64 -7.99
C TYR A 156 4.34 8.57 -7.43
N VAL A 157 5.54 8.55 -8.00
CA VAL A 157 6.57 9.57 -7.70
C VAL A 157 6.09 10.96 -8.15
N CYS A 158 5.42 11.06 -9.30
CA CYS A 158 4.82 12.31 -9.75
C CYS A 158 3.71 12.79 -8.81
N LEU A 159 2.85 11.89 -8.31
CA LEU A 159 1.84 12.22 -7.30
C LEU A 159 2.46 12.76 -6.01
N ALA A 160 3.50 12.11 -5.49
CA ALA A 160 4.21 12.61 -4.31
C ALA A 160 4.77 14.03 -4.54
N ALA A 161 5.43 14.27 -5.67
CA ALA A 161 5.97 15.58 -6.00
C ALA A 161 4.87 16.65 -6.19
N ALA A 162 3.73 16.28 -6.76
CA ALA A 162 2.57 17.16 -6.88
C ALA A 162 2.00 17.53 -5.49
N ALA A 163 1.87 16.55 -4.59
CA ALA A 163 1.45 16.80 -3.21
C ALA A 163 2.41 17.73 -2.46
N GLU A 164 3.73 17.52 -2.59
CA GLU A 164 4.74 18.38 -1.97
C GLU A 164 4.65 19.83 -2.46
N ARG A 165 4.51 20.01 -3.78
CA ARG A 165 4.43 21.35 -4.39
C ARG A 165 3.13 22.06 -4.06
N ALA A 166 2.00 21.35 -4.09
CA ALA A 166 0.70 21.92 -3.75
C ALA A 166 0.62 22.29 -2.26
N ALA A 167 1.20 21.48 -1.37
CA ALA A 167 1.21 21.76 0.07
C ALA A 167 2.35 22.71 0.50
N GLY A 168 3.35 22.94 -0.35
CA GLY A 168 4.55 23.72 -0.01
C GLY A 168 5.42 23.08 1.08
N ARG A 169 5.36 21.75 1.25
CA ARG A 169 6.00 21.02 2.35
C ARG A 169 6.56 19.67 1.90
N PRO A 170 7.65 19.17 2.51
CA PRO A 170 8.17 17.83 2.21
C PRO A 170 7.16 16.73 2.50
N LEU A 171 7.12 15.68 1.66
CA LEU A 171 6.17 14.57 1.79
C LEU A 171 6.26 13.86 3.14
N PRO A 172 7.46 13.60 3.72
CA PRO A 172 7.54 12.97 5.04
C PRO A 172 6.85 13.78 6.13
N GLU A 173 6.98 15.10 6.12
CA GLU A 173 6.31 15.97 7.10
C GLU A 173 4.80 16.03 6.86
N LEU A 174 4.40 16.17 5.60
CA LEU A 174 2.99 16.18 5.22
C LEU A 174 2.30 14.87 5.64
N ALA A 175 2.92 13.72 5.40
CA ALA A 175 2.41 12.42 5.81
C ALA A 175 2.38 12.24 7.32
N GLN A 176 3.41 12.73 8.03
CA GLN A 176 3.43 12.69 9.49
C GLN A 176 2.23 13.45 10.08
N ASP A 177 1.99 14.66 9.59
CA ASP A 177 0.93 15.53 10.14
C ASP A 177 -0.48 15.10 9.73
N ARG A 178 -0.64 14.68 8.48
CA ARG A 178 -1.97 14.44 7.89
C ARG A 178 -2.42 12.99 8.03
N LEU A 179 -1.50 12.04 8.18
CA LEU A 179 -1.80 10.61 8.23
C LEU A 179 -1.28 9.96 9.52
N PHE A 180 0.03 9.97 9.76
CA PHE A 180 0.60 9.05 10.76
C PHE A 180 0.35 9.49 12.20
N THR A 181 0.45 10.79 12.51
CA THR A 181 0.13 11.30 13.85
C THR A 181 -1.37 11.16 14.16
N PRO A 182 -2.31 11.61 13.29
CA PRO A 182 -3.74 11.45 13.55
C PRO A 182 -4.19 9.99 13.73
N LEU A 183 -3.59 9.07 12.96
CA LEU A 183 -3.94 7.64 13.01
C LEU A 183 -3.10 6.84 14.02
N SER A 184 -2.30 7.52 14.85
CA SER A 184 -1.45 6.89 15.86
C SER A 184 -0.54 5.79 15.30
N MET A 185 0.17 6.10 14.21
CA MET A 185 1.11 5.22 13.49
C MET A 185 2.58 5.62 13.71
N PRO A 186 3.13 5.52 14.94
CA PRO A 186 4.44 6.08 15.28
C PRO A 186 5.65 5.33 14.66
N GLY A 187 5.44 4.10 14.19
CA GLY A 187 6.45 3.31 13.49
C GLY A 187 6.45 3.50 11.98
N THR A 188 5.60 4.39 11.45
CA THR A 188 5.42 4.62 10.02
C THR A 188 6.00 5.95 9.58
N ARG A 189 6.74 5.94 8.46
CA ARG A 189 7.34 7.15 7.87
C ARG A 189 7.65 6.97 6.40
N PHE A 190 7.59 8.06 5.64
CA PHE A 190 8.31 8.15 4.37
C PHE A 190 9.79 8.42 4.66
N TRP A 191 10.68 7.70 3.98
CA TRP A 191 12.12 7.82 4.19
C TRP A 191 12.85 8.21 2.89
N PRO A 192 13.32 9.46 2.76
CA PRO A 192 13.99 9.95 1.55
C PRO A 192 15.50 9.64 1.51
N GLY A 193 16.04 8.92 2.50
CA GLY A 193 17.48 8.70 2.64
C GLY A 193 18.17 9.70 3.58
N PRO A 194 19.50 9.86 3.49
CA PRO A 194 20.38 9.33 2.44
C PRO A 194 20.71 7.84 2.59
N ALA A 195 20.56 7.26 3.78
CA ALA A 195 20.77 5.82 3.98
C ALA A 195 19.63 5.02 3.33
N ALA A 196 19.92 3.86 2.74
CA ALA A 196 18.89 2.99 2.17
C ALA A 196 17.91 2.41 3.21
N THR A 197 18.29 2.42 4.50
CA THR A 197 17.47 1.91 5.59
C THR A 197 17.42 2.97 6.69
N PRO A 198 16.24 3.34 7.19
CA PRO A 198 16.14 4.29 8.28
C PRO A 198 16.60 3.66 9.60
N PRO A 199 17.04 4.47 10.58
CA PRO A 199 17.43 3.97 11.90
C PRO A 199 16.35 3.10 12.55
N GLY A 200 16.77 1.96 13.10
CA GLY A 200 15.91 1.03 13.84
C GLY A 200 15.01 0.13 12.98
N ALA A 201 15.10 0.18 11.65
CA ALA A 201 14.36 -0.71 10.77
C ALA A 201 15.18 -1.95 10.35
N THR A 202 14.49 -3.02 9.96
CA THR A 202 15.11 -4.22 9.40
C THR A 202 15.75 -3.89 8.05
N PRO A 203 17.08 -4.00 7.91
CA PRO A 203 17.74 -3.67 6.65
C PRO A 203 17.38 -4.69 5.56
N LEU A 204 17.29 -4.20 4.33
CA LEU A 204 17.23 -5.07 3.14
C LEU A 204 18.64 -5.49 2.73
N SER A 205 18.72 -6.47 1.82
CA SER A 205 20.00 -6.88 1.24
C SER A 205 20.74 -5.70 0.62
N PRO A 206 22.04 -5.48 0.92
CA PRO A 206 22.83 -4.43 0.29
C PRO A 206 22.94 -4.57 -1.23
N ARG A 207 22.69 -5.76 -1.78
CA ARG A 207 22.62 -6.00 -3.24
C ARG A 207 21.36 -5.40 -3.87
N HIS A 208 20.30 -5.26 -3.08
CA HIS A 208 19.01 -4.74 -3.47
C HIS A 208 18.51 -3.76 -2.39
N PRO A 209 19.16 -2.60 -2.21
CA PRO A 209 18.72 -1.61 -1.23
C PRO A 209 17.34 -1.07 -1.60
N ALA A 210 16.54 -0.66 -0.61
CA ALA A 210 15.28 0.03 -0.88
C ALA A 210 15.53 1.28 -1.76
N PRO A 211 14.64 1.59 -2.72
CA PRO A 211 14.70 2.84 -3.45
C PRO A 211 14.46 4.02 -2.48
N LEU A 212 15.04 5.17 -2.82
CA LEU A 212 14.86 6.42 -2.08
C LEU A 212 13.79 7.31 -2.71
N SER A 213 13.06 6.80 -3.70
CA SER A 213 11.89 7.45 -4.27
C SER A 213 10.71 7.39 -3.29
N LEU A 214 10.04 8.52 -3.16
CA LEU A 214 8.81 8.65 -2.40
C LEU A 214 7.61 8.54 -3.33
N GLY A 215 6.44 8.26 -2.76
CA GLY A 215 5.21 8.09 -3.51
C GLY A 215 4.91 6.64 -3.86
N ASP A 216 5.87 5.97 -4.49
CA ASP A 216 5.72 4.63 -5.04
C ASP A 216 6.12 3.50 -4.06
N GLY A 217 7.17 3.71 -3.27
CA GLY A 217 7.79 2.69 -2.43
C GLY A 217 8.34 3.17 -1.08
N GLY A 218 8.62 4.46 -0.91
CA GLY A 218 9.41 5.02 0.21
C GLY A 218 8.85 4.93 1.64
N VAL A 219 7.74 4.22 1.90
CA VAL A 219 7.23 4.00 3.27
C VAL A 219 7.97 2.86 3.96
N TRP A 220 8.35 3.11 5.20
CA TRP A 220 8.74 2.10 6.18
C TRP A 220 7.68 2.08 7.27
N SER A 221 7.24 0.90 7.68
CA SER A 221 6.10 0.73 8.58
C SER A 221 6.23 -0.52 9.45
N THR A 222 5.33 -0.65 10.41
CA THR A 222 5.19 -1.84 11.25
C THR A 222 3.88 -2.58 10.93
N ALA A 223 3.76 -3.84 11.33
CA ALA A 223 2.50 -4.57 11.17
C ALA A 223 1.37 -3.94 12.00
N ALA A 224 1.69 -3.47 13.20
CA ALA A 224 0.74 -2.79 14.07
C ALA A 224 0.19 -1.51 13.46
N ASP A 225 1.05 -0.70 12.85
CA ASP A 225 0.60 0.55 12.21
C ASP A 225 -0.19 0.29 10.93
N LEU A 226 0.20 -0.71 10.12
CA LEU A 226 -0.56 -1.04 8.92
C LEU A 226 -1.96 -1.61 9.25
N LEU A 227 -2.14 -2.26 10.40
CA LEU A 227 -3.48 -2.61 10.88
C LEU A 227 -4.29 -1.37 11.29
N ARG A 228 -3.68 -0.41 12.00
CA ARG A 228 -4.32 0.88 12.34
C ARG A 228 -4.72 1.63 11.08
N TRP A 229 -3.83 1.71 10.10
CA TRP A 229 -4.12 2.26 8.77
C TRP A 229 -5.38 1.62 8.18
N GLY A 230 -5.45 0.29 8.22
CA GLY A 230 -6.58 -0.39 7.61
C GLY A 230 -7.90 -0.18 8.35
N GLN A 231 -7.87 -0.17 9.69
CA GLN A 231 -9.04 0.12 10.50
C GLN A 231 -9.52 1.56 10.35
N ALA A 232 -8.60 2.52 10.35
CA ALA A 232 -8.93 3.93 10.13
C ALA A 232 -9.63 4.15 8.78
N LEU A 233 -9.20 3.44 7.73
CA LEU A 233 -9.86 3.51 6.44
C LEU A 233 -11.18 2.71 6.38
N ASN A 234 -11.43 1.74 7.26
CA ASN A 234 -12.74 1.10 7.36
C ASN A 234 -13.74 2.01 8.08
N ALA A 235 -13.29 2.71 9.12
CA ALA A 235 -14.06 3.68 9.89
C ALA A 235 -14.16 5.08 9.24
N ASP A 236 -13.51 5.28 8.08
CA ASP A 236 -13.38 6.57 7.38
C ASP A 236 -12.91 7.72 8.28
N GLU A 237 -11.95 7.46 9.17
CA GLU A 237 -11.43 8.46 10.13
C GLU A 237 -10.81 9.69 9.43
N LEU A 238 -10.35 9.53 8.20
CA LEU A 238 -9.81 10.61 7.38
C LEU A 238 -10.87 11.34 6.55
N GLY A 239 -12.10 10.81 6.44
CA GLY A 239 -13.18 11.37 5.62
C GLY A 239 -12.88 11.38 4.12
N VAL A 240 -12.16 10.37 3.63
CA VAL A 240 -11.74 10.22 2.21
C VAL A 240 -11.79 8.78 1.70
N SER A 241 -12.29 7.82 2.49
CA SER A 241 -12.33 6.41 2.09
C SER A 241 -13.13 6.16 0.82
N GLU A 242 -14.27 6.83 0.65
CA GLU A 242 -15.07 6.75 -0.59
C GLU A 242 -14.28 7.20 -1.83
N LEU A 243 -13.50 8.28 -1.72
CA LEU A 243 -12.61 8.72 -2.80
C LEU A 243 -11.54 7.66 -3.09
N LEU A 244 -10.93 7.11 -2.04
CA LEU A 244 -9.87 6.11 -2.18
C LEU A 244 -10.33 4.82 -2.86
N HIS A 245 -11.61 4.48 -2.74
CA HIS A 245 -12.21 3.28 -3.34
C HIS A 245 -12.78 3.51 -4.74
N THR A 246 -12.74 4.76 -5.24
CA THR A 246 -13.25 5.09 -6.57
C THR A 246 -12.42 4.36 -7.63
N PRO A 247 -13.04 3.50 -8.46
CA PRO A 247 -12.33 2.76 -9.49
C PRO A 247 -11.90 3.66 -10.64
N GLY A 248 -10.77 3.33 -11.27
CA GLY A 248 -10.40 3.95 -12.54
C GLY A 248 -11.38 3.61 -13.66
N ARG A 249 -11.43 4.48 -14.67
CA ARG A 249 -12.17 4.25 -15.91
C ARG A 249 -11.29 4.60 -17.10
N LEU A 250 -11.26 3.71 -18.09
CA LEU A 250 -10.67 4.01 -19.38
C LEU A 250 -11.54 5.03 -20.13
N ALA A 251 -10.98 5.64 -21.17
CA ALA A 251 -11.66 6.62 -22.00
C ALA A 251 -12.95 6.07 -22.68
N ASP A 252 -13.03 4.75 -22.88
CA ASP A 252 -14.23 4.08 -23.40
C ASP A 252 -15.29 3.75 -22.33
N GLY A 253 -15.04 4.13 -21.07
CA GLY A 253 -15.93 3.88 -19.93
C GLY A 253 -15.66 2.58 -19.19
N THR A 254 -14.78 1.71 -19.70
CA THR A 254 -14.41 0.43 -19.07
C THR A 254 -13.83 0.68 -17.68
N ARG A 255 -14.43 0.04 -16.67
CA ARG A 255 -13.99 0.13 -15.27
C ARG A 255 -12.73 -0.73 -15.06
N THR A 256 -11.77 -0.22 -14.30
CA THR A 256 -10.58 -0.98 -13.89
C THR A 256 -10.75 -1.57 -12.48
N ASP A 257 -9.98 -2.61 -12.19
CA ASP A 257 -9.90 -3.25 -10.86
C ASP A 257 -8.86 -2.58 -9.95
N TYR A 258 -8.60 -1.29 -10.16
CA TYR A 258 -7.64 -0.49 -9.40
C TYR A 258 -8.25 0.89 -9.08
N ALA A 259 -8.23 1.24 -7.80
CA ALA A 259 -8.67 2.52 -7.28
C ALA A 259 -7.45 3.37 -6.89
N TRP A 260 -7.52 4.17 -5.83
CA TRP A 260 -6.43 5.06 -5.47
C TRP A 260 -5.43 4.32 -4.58
N GLY A 261 -4.39 3.77 -5.19
CA GLY A 261 -3.33 3.03 -4.51
C GLY A 261 -3.76 1.65 -4.00
N VAL A 262 -4.92 1.14 -4.42
CA VAL A 262 -5.48 -0.13 -3.93
C VAL A 262 -6.15 -0.91 -5.07
N GLY A 263 -5.94 -2.23 -5.07
CA GLY A 263 -6.65 -3.14 -5.98
C GLY A 263 -8.03 -3.49 -5.43
N LEU A 264 -9.02 -3.50 -6.31
CA LEU A 264 -10.39 -3.88 -6.01
C LEU A 264 -10.58 -5.36 -6.35
N ARG A 265 -10.95 -6.18 -5.37
CA ARG A 265 -11.18 -7.63 -5.54
C ARG A 265 -12.46 -8.03 -4.83
N SER A 266 -12.87 -9.27 -5.06
CA SER A 266 -13.97 -9.91 -4.34
C SER A 266 -13.54 -11.30 -3.87
N HIS A 267 -14.03 -11.72 -2.70
CA HIS A 267 -13.86 -13.08 -2.20
C HIS A 267 -15.15 -13.52 -1.52
N ALA A 268 -15.71 -14.66 -1.93
CA ALA A 268 -16.98 -15.19 -1.42
C ALA A 268 -18.14 -14.15 -1.39
N GLY A 269 -18.19 -13.22 -2.36
CA GLY A 269 -19.20 -12.16 -2.42
C GLY A 269 -18.87 -10.89 -1.62
N HIS A 270 -17.84 -10.90 -0.78
CA HIS A 270 -17.38 -9.73 -0.02
C HIS A 270 -16.40 -8.88 -0.84
N ARG A 271 -16.47 -7.56 -0.68
CA ARG A 271 -15.47 -6.65 -1.25
C ARG A 271 -14.14 -6.80 -0.52
N VAL A 272 -13.05 -6.91 -1.28
CA VAL A 272 -11.69 -6.98 -0.75
C VAL A 272 -10.86 -5.88 -1.38
N HIS A 273 -10.49 -4.88 -0.59
CA HIS A 273 -9.55 -3.84 -0.99
C HIS A 273 -8.15 -4.26 -0.57
N ARG A 274 -7.27 -4.56 -1.52
CA ARG A 274 -5.93 -5.07 -1.22
C ARG A 274 -4.83 -4.46 -2.08
N HIS A 275 -3.65 -4.35 -1.51
CA HIS A 275 -2.44 -4.05 -2.25
C HIS A 275 -1.29 -4.95 -1.77
N GLY A 276 -0.42 -5.34 -2.71
CA GLY A 276 0.82 -6.04 -2.42
C GLY A 276 2.01 -5.08 -2.42
N GLY A 277 3.05 -5.43 -1.67
CA GLY A 277 4.37 -4.83 -1.76
C GLY A 277 5.39 -5.91 -2.05
N GLY A 278 6.30 -5.66 -2.97
CA GLY A 278 7.35 -6.59 -3.34
C GLY A 278 8.68 -5.87 -3.49
N TRP A 279 9.73 -6.48 -2.96
CA TRP A 279 11.12 -6.14 -3.18
C TRP A 279 11.95 -7.42 -3.03
N PRO A 280 13.15 -7.56 -3.62
CA PRO A 280 13.99 -8.72 -3.37
C PRO A 280 14.18 -8.99 -1.86
N GLY A 281 13.84 -10.19 -1.42
CA GLY A 281 13.84 -10.65 -0.04
C GLY A 281 12.69 -10.14 0.85
N LEU A 282 11.73 -9.39 0.30
CA LEU A 282 10.61 -8.83 1.06
C LEU A 282 9.29 -8.94 0.32
N ARG A 283 8.28 -9.50 1.01
CA ARG A 283 6.87 -9.46 0.62
C ARG A 283 6.02 -8.77 1.68
N ALA A 284 5.14 -7.89 1.22
CA ALA A 284 4.16 -7.21 2.05
C ALA A 284 2.77 -7.35 1.44
N LEU A 285 1.73 -7.34 2.29
CA LEU A 285 0.34 -7.29 1.87
C LEU A 285 -0.48 -6.56 2.92
N HIS A 286 -1.40 -5.73 2.44
CA HIS A 286 -2.47 -5.15 3.23
C HIS A 286 -3.78 -5.45 2.50
N ALA A 287 -4.77 -5.95 3.23
CA ALA A 287 -6.10 -6.22 2.72
C ALA A 287 -7.16 -5.81 3.73
N ARG A 288 -8.32 -5.37 3.23
CA ARG A 288 -9.46 -4.97 4.06
C ARG A 288 -10.76 -5.46 3.44
N LEU A 289 -11.71 -5.76 4.32
CA LEU A 289 -13.07 -6.12 3.96
C LEU A 289 -13.97 -5.06 4.62
N PRO A 290 -14.24 -3.93 3.95
CA PRO A 290 -14.94 -2.81 4.58
C PRO A 290 -16.35 -3.21 5.06
N ASP A 291 -17.02 -4.11 4.35
CA ASP A 291 -18.38 -4.58 4.70
C ASP A 291 -18.40 -5.50 5.94
N SER A 292 -17.25 -6.08 6.27
CA SER A 292 -17.07 -7.08 7.33
C SER A 292 -16.18 -6.57 8.47
N GLY A 293 -15.72 -5.31 8.43
CA GLY A 293 -14.88 -4.71 9.48
C GLY A 293 -13.44 -5.25 9.57
N TRP A 294 -13.03 -6.19 8.72
CA TRP A 294 -11.71 -6.82 8.80
C TRP A 294 -10.60 -6.01 8.14
N SER A 295 -9.42 -6.04 8.76
CA SER A 295 -8.13 -5.57 8.25
C SER A 295 -7.08 -6.65 8.46
N ILE A 296 -6.26 -6.89 7.44
CA ILE A 296 -5.29 -7.97 7.38
C ILE A 296 -3.96 -7.41 6.89
N VAL A 297 -2.88 -7.81 7.55
CA VAL A 297 -1.52 -7.43 7.21
C VAL A 297 -0.61 -8.63 7.20
N LEU A 298 0.30 -8.66 6.24
CA LEU A 298 1.39 -9.62 6.16
C LEU A 298 2.67 -8.90 5.80
N LEU A 299 3.72 -9.15 6.57
CA LEU A 299 5.08 -8.66 6.32
C LEU A 299 6.04 -9.84 6.45
N ALA A 300 6.74 -10.19 5.37
CA ALA A 300 7.73 -11.26 5.34
C ALA A 300 9.07 -10.70 4.86
N THR A 301 10.14 -10.88 5.65
CA THR A 301 11.50 -10.38 5.35
C THR A 301 12.49 -11.54 5.19
N ALA A 302 12.18 -12.44 4.27
CA ALA A 302 13.08 -13.42 3.65
C ALA A 302 12.33 -14.15 2.52
N ASP A 303 11.41 -13.45 1.83
CA ASP A 303 10.48 -14.07 0.91
C ASP A 303 10.61 -13.46 -0.49
N ASP A 304 11.01 -14.30 -1.44
CA ASP A 304 11.07 -13.97 -2.87
C ASP A 304 9.96 -14.64 -3.68
N THR A 305 9.01 -15.29 -3.00
CA THR A 305 7.90 -16.00 -3.63
C THR A 305 6.60 -15.20 -3.59
N GLU A 306 5.51 -15.80 -4.06
CA GLU A 306 4.15 -15.24 -3.99
C GLU A 306 3.26 -16.00 -2.99
N ARG A 307 3.84 -16.72 -2.02
CA ARG A 307 3.11 -17.48 -0.98
C ARG A 307 2.06 -16.67 -0.23
N ARG A 308 2.25 -15.35 -0.10
CA ARG A 308 1.26 -14.41 0.47
C ARG A 308 -0.11 -14.47 -0.22
N VAL A 309 -0.16 -14.84 -1.50
CA VAL A 309 -1.41 -14.96 -2.28
C VAL A 309 -2.26 -16.12 -1.76
N GLU A 310 -1.62 -17.25 -1.46
CA GLU A 310 -2.32 -18.39 -0.87
C GLU A 310 -2.69 -18.11 0.59
N LEU A 311 -1.78 -17.48 1.35
CA LEU A 311 -2.06 -17.15 2.75
C LEU A 311 -3.25 -16.20 2.89
N ILE A 312 -3.35 -15.15 2.07
CA ILE A 312 -4.51 -14.26 2.13
C ILE A 312 -5.80 -14.98 1.73
N ARG A 313 -5.74 -15.91 0.76
CA ARG A 313 -6.90 -16.72 0.37
C ARG A 313 -7.40 -17.57 1.54
N LEU A 314 -6.49 -18.29 2.20
CA LEU A 314 -6.79 -19.13 3.38
C LEU A 314 -7.33 -18.32 4.56
N LEU A 315 -6.77 -17.12 4.81
CA LEU A 315 -7.27 -16.23 5.85
C LEU A 315 -8.68 -15.72 5.54
N LEU A 316 -8.95 -15.34 4.28
CA LEU A 316 -10.28 -14.89 3.87
C LEU A 316 -11.31 -16.01 3.95
N ASP A 317 -10.94 -17.24 3.56
CA ASP A 317 -11.81 -18.40 3.71
C ASP A 317 -12.19 -18.62 5.18
N GLU A 318 -11.21 -18.62 6.09
CA GLU A 318 -11.46 -18.82 7.52
C GLU A 318 -12.34 -17.71 8.12
N LEU A 319 -12.01 -16.44 7.86
CA LEU A 319 -12.71 -15.30 8.45
C LEU A 319 -14.18 -15.17 7.98
N LEU A 320 -14.47 -15.56 6.74
CA LEU A 320 -15.81 -15.40 6.15
C LEU A 320 -16.70 -16.63 6.33
N LEU A 321 -16.13 -17.81 6.60
CA LEU A 321 -16.92 -19.00 6.97
C LEU A 321 -17.76 -18.74 8.23
N ASP A 322 -17.22 -17.99 9.20
CA ASP A 322 -17.92 -17.69 10.44
C ASP A 322 -19.02 -16.65 10.31
N GLU A 323 -18.85 -15.66 9.43
CA GLU A 323 -19.90 -14.67 9.16
C GLU A 323 -21.14 -15.36 8.57
N GLY A 324 -20.93 -16.30 7.65
CA GLY A 324 -22.01 -17.13 7.10
C GLY A 324 -22.69 -18.01 8.16
N ALA A 325 -21.91 -18.61 9.07
CA ALA A 325 -22.43 -19.46 10.14
C ALA A 325 -23.19 -18.67 11.23
N ALA A 326 -22.67 -17.50 11.64
CA ALA A 326 -23.30 -16.62 12.61
C ALA A 326 -24.60 -16.00 12.04
N ALA A 327 -24.60 -15.60 10.78
CA ALA A 327 -25.80 -15.13 10.09
C ALA A 327 -26.89 -16.22 10.02
N ALA A 328 -26.51 -17.47 9.71
CA ALA A 328 -27.44 -18.59 9.67
C ALA A 328 -28.02 -18.95 11.04
N ALA A 329 -27.23 -18.83 12.11
CA ALA A 329 -27.68 -19.09 13.49
C ALA A 329 -28.60 -17.99 14.06
N GLY A 330 -28.44 -16.74 13.61
CA GLY A 330 -29.28 -15.59 14.02
C GLY A 330 -30.63 -15.49 13.30
N THR A 331 -30.89 -16.34 12.29
CA THR A 331 -32.13 -16.34 11.49
C THR A 331 -33.11 -17.47 11.82
N CYS A 332 -32.95 -18.15 12.96
CA CYS A 332 -33.97 -19.09 13.44
C CYS A 332 -35.17 -18.32 14.04
N PRO A 333 -36.40 -18.45 13.47
CA PRO A 333 -37.60 -17.83 14.02
C PRO A 333 -38.06 -18.48 15.33
#